data_AF-A0A7S4AHH6-F1
#
_entry.id   AF-A0A7S4AHH6-F1
#
_cell.length_a   1.000
_cell.length_b   1.000
_cell.length_c   1.000
_cell.angle_alpha   90.00
_cell.angle_beta   90.00
_cell.angle_gamma   90.00
#
_symmetry.space_group_name_H-M   'P 1'
#
loop_
_entity.id
_entity.type
_entity.pdbx_description
1 polymer ?
#
loop_
_entity_poly.entity_id
_entity_poly.type
_entity_poly.pdbx_seq_one_letter_code
_entity_poly.pdbx_strand_id
1 'polypeptide(L)'
;MRRQRVLRRMLQKLRNAKKIDKHIYHSLYMLSKGNQFKNKSVLLEKIHELKAIVVQEKALSEQAIARKSRAKNRLERRAAKEAKKAADAAIKKAEKLAEDVAKLESEIEAEAKKAKEDSGSDSDSSSSSSDSDSVEDKKRSKKKRPPSPAKKESSDSSSDSDSDSDSDDEKAAPTKAKAVAKKDSSSSDSDSDSDSDDEKAAPEKAKA
;
A
#
# COMPACT_ATOMS: atom_id res chain seq x y z
N MET A 1 23.77 -45.47 12.63
CA MET A 1 24.29 -44.17 12.13
C MET A 1 24.16 -43.91 10.62
N ARG A 2 24.20 -44.92 9.73
CA ARG A 2 24.19 -44.70 8.26
C ARG A 2 22.99 -43.89 7.74
N ARG A 3 21.78 -44.24 8.20
CA ARG A 3 20.53 -43.59 7.77
C ARG A 3 20.50 -42.07 7.97
N GLN A 4 20.85 -41.58 9.17
CA GLN A 4 20.88 -40.13 9.43
C GLN A 4 21.85 -39.39 8.51
N ARG A 5 23.01 -39.99 8.20
CA ARG A 5 23.99 -39.41 7.26
C ARG A 5 23.41 -39.29 5.85
N VAL A 6 22.68 -40.31 5.39
CA VAL A 6 22.02 -40.30 4.08
C VAL A 6 20.98 -39.17 4.00
N LEU A 7 20.09 -39.05 5.00
CA LEU A 7 19.07 -38.00 5.02
C LEU A 7 19.69 -36.59 5.05
N ARG A 8 20.69 -36.36 5.90
CA ARG A 8 21.37 -35.06 6.01
C ARG A 8 22.15 -34.70 4.75
N ARG A 9 22.85 -35.67 4.13
CA ARG A 9 23.58 -35.45 2.87
C ARG A 9 22.63 -35.10 1.73
N MET A 10 21.45 -35.73 1.69
CA MET A 10 20.41 -35.41 0.71
C MET A 10 19.89 -33.98 0.88
N LEU A 11 19.55 -33.57 2.11
CA LEU A 11 19.14 -32.20 2.41
C LEU A 11 20.21 -31.18 2.02
N GLN A 12 21.48 -31.46 2.31
CA GLN A 12 22.60 -30.60 1.93
C GLN A 12 22.72 -30.45 0.40
N LYS A 13 22.60 -31.56 -0.34
CA LYS A 13 22.64 -31.56 -1.80
C LYS A 13 21.48 -30.75 -2.39
N LEU A 14 20.27 -30.89 -1.84
CA LEU A 14 19.09 -30.14 -2.29
C LEU A 14 19.20 -28.64 -1.99
N ARG A 15 19.80 -28.25 -0.86
CA ARG A 15 20.07 -26.84 -0.51
C ARG A 15 21.08 -26.23 -1.47
N ASN A 16 22.18 -26.93 -1.74
CA ASN A 16 23.20 -26.46 -2.68
C ASN A 16 22.63 -26.34 -4.11
N ALA A 17 21.75 -27.26 -4.50
CA ALA A 17 21.00 -27.20 -5.76
C ALA A 17 19.83 -26.20 -5.74
N LYS A 18 19.65 -25.42 -4.66
CA LYS A 18 18.58 -24.43 -4.48
C LYS A 18 17.16 -24.97 -4.71
N LYS A 19 16.96 -26.28 -4.51
CA LYS A 19 15.63 -26.91 -4.56
C LYS A 19 14.82 -26.69 -3.29
N ILE A 20 15.51 -26.37 -2.19
CA ILE A 20 14.96 -26.04 -0.88
C ILE A 20 15.68 -24.81 -0.32
N ASP A 21 14.92 -23.96 0.37
CA ASP A 21 15.44 -22.77 1.02
C ASP A 21 16.03 -23.10 2.40
N LYS A 22 16.77 -22.13 2.98
CA LYS A 22 17.40 -22.26 4.31
C LYS A 22 16.38 -22.62 5.40
N HIS A 23 15.18 -22.06 5.33
CA HIS A 23 14.10 -22.31 6.31
C HIS A 23 13.58 -23.74 6.22
N ILE A 24 13.23 -24.20 5.01
CA ILE A 24 12.79 -25.58 4.77
C ILE A 24 13.88 -26.58 5.17
N TYR A 25 15.14 -26.29 4.82
CA TYR A 25 16.28 -27.11 5.22
C TYR A 25 16.39 -27.24 6.74
N HIS A 26 16.28 -26.14 7.48
CA HIS A 26 16.44 -26.15 8.93
C HIS A 26 15.37 -26.99 9.62
N SER A 27 14.10 -26.80 9.27
CA SER A 27 12.99 -27.57 9.84
C SER A 27 13.14 -29.07 9.56
N LEU A 28 13.44 -29.44 8.31
CA LEU A 28 13.63 -30.85 7.93
C LEU A 28 14.89 -31.47 8.53
N TYR A 29 15.94 -30.67 8.78
CA TYR A 29 17.14 -31.13 9.47
C TYR A 29 16.83 -31.49 10.92
N MET A 30 16.05 -30.65 11.62
CA MET A 30 15.63 -30.92 13.00
C MET A 30 14.73 -32.15 13.09
N LEU A 31 13.76 -32.28 12.17
CA LEU A 31 12.91 -33.47 12.08
C LEU A 31 13.71 -34.74 11.74
N SER A 32 14.70 -34.65 10.85
CA SER A 32 15.62 -35.76 10.54
C SER A 32 16.52 -36.13 11.72
N LYS A 33 16.97 -35.14 12.50
CA LYS A 33 17.74 -35.35 13.74
C LYS A 33 16.87 -36.03 14.81
N GLY A 34 15.60 -35.63 14.93
CA GLY A 34 14.57 -36.24 15.75
C GLY A 34 14.01 -37.57 15.22
N ASN A 35 14.67 -38.17 14.21
CA ASN A 35 14.37 -39.51 13.72
C ASN A 35 12.98 -39.70 13.07
N GLN A 36 12.29 -38.62 12.70
CA GLN A 36 10.92 -38.64 12.17
C GLN A 36 10.80 -39.38 10.82
N PHE A 37 11.78 -39.23 9.93
CA PHE A 37 11.74 -39.82 8.59
C PHE A 37 12.42 -41.18 8.51
N LYS A 38 11.68 -42.28 8.33
CA LYS A 38 12.27 -43.63 8.26
C LYS A 38 13.14 -43.84 7.02
N ASN A 39 12.75 -43.36 5.85
CA ASN A 39 13.49 -43.57 4.60
C ASN A 39 13.72 -42.25 3.86
N LYS A 40 14.65 -42.26 2.89
CA LYS A 40 14.88 -41.09 2.02
C LYS A 40 13.62 -40.71 1.23
N SER A 41 12.77 -41.68 0.86
CA SER A 41 11.51 -41.46 0.15
C SER A 41 10.51 -40.68 0.99
N VAL A 42 10.30 -41.08 2.25
CA VAL A 42 9.42 -40.37 3.19
C VAL A 42 9.88 -38.92 3.40
N LEU A 43 11.20 -38.67 3.43
CA LEU A 43 11.72 -37.31 3.50
C LEU A 43 11.48 -36.53 2.19
N LEU A 44 11.60 -37.18 1.03
CA LEU A 44 11.33 -36.54 -0.27
C LEU A 44 9.86 -36.17 -0.44
N GLU A 45 8.94 -37.06 -0.04
CA GLU A 45 7.50 -36.79 0.01
C GLU A 45 7.23 -35.53 0.84
N LYS A 46 7.79 -35.44 2.05
CA LYS A 46 7.61 -34.26 2.89
C LYS A 46 8.20 -32.99 2.28
N ILE A 47 9.33 -33.10 1.57
CA ILE A 47 9.93 -31.97 0.85
C ILE A 47 8.99 -31.49 -0.26
N HIS A 48 8.37 -32.40 -1.00
CA HIS A 48 7.46 -32.05 -2.08
C HIS A 48 6.19 -31.38 -1.54
N GLU A 49 5.61 -31.92 -0.47
CA GLU A 49 4.48 -31.30 0.24
C GLU A 49 4.79 -29.87 0.68
N LEU A 50 5.89 -29.67 1.42
CA LEU A 50 6.26 -28.34 1.94
C LEU A 50 6.56 -27.35 0.81
N LYS A 51 7.17 -27.81 -0.28
CA LYS A 51 7.40 -26.97 -1.45
C LYS A 51 6.09 -26.58 -2.13
N ALA A 52 5.13 -27.50 -2.26
CA ALA A 52 3.84 -27.21 -2.84
C ALA A 52 3.10 -26.15 -2.02
N ILE A 53 3.11 -26.28 -0.69
CA ILE A 53 2.50 -25.29 0.23
C ILE A 53 3.14 -23.92 0.03
N VAL A 54 4.48 -23.82 0.05
CA VAL A 54 5.17 -22.54 -0.13
C VAL A 54 4.89 -21.91 -1.50
N VAL A 55 4.77 -22.72 -2.56
CA VAL A 55 4.42 -22.22 -3.89
C VAL A 55 2.98 -21.70 -3.92
N GLN A 56 2.03 -22.41 -3.31
CA GLN A 56 0.64 -21.99 -3.20
C GLN A 56 0.51 -20.69 -2.39
N GLU A 57 1.19 -20.60 -1.24
CA GLU A 57 1.22 -19.38 -0.41
C GLU A 57 1.79 -18.19 -1.18
N LYS A 58 2.90 -18.39 -1.92
CA LYS A 58 3.48 -17.35 -2.77
C LYS A 58 2.48 -16.88 -3.83
N ALA A 59 1.83 -17.79 -4.55
CA ALA A 59 0.84 -17.45 -5.57
C ALA A 59 -0.35 -16.65 -4.99
N LEU A 60 -0.87 -17.05 -3.81
CA LEU A 60 -1.93 -16.31 -3.12
C LEU A 60 -1.47 -14.93 -2.66
N SER A 61 -0.23 -14.82 -2.15
CA SER A 61 0.34 -13.54 -1.73
C SER A 61 0.56 -12.59 -2.92
N GLU A 62 1.03 -13.10 -4.05
CA GLU A 62 1.22 -12.36 -5.30
C GLU A 62 -0.11 -11.88 -5.85
N GLN A 63 -1.15 -12.73 -5.80
CA GLN A 63 -2.51 -12.32 -6.17
C GLN A 63 -3.03 -11.19 -5.27
N ALA A 64 -2.81 -11.27 -3.96
CA ALA A 64 -3.20 -10.23 -3.02
C ALA A 64 -2.44 -8.91 -3.27
N ILE A 65 -1.12 -8.97 -3.51
CA ILE A 65 -0.28 -7.81 -3.84
C ILE A 65 -0.73 -7.19 -5.17
N ALA A 66 -1.05 -8.01 -6.19
CA ALA A 66 -1.57 -7.54 -7.46
C ALA A 66 -2.92 -6.82 -7.30
N ARG A 67 -3.82 -7.33 -6.46
CA ARG A 67 -5.08 -6.63 -6.15
C ARG A 67 -4.84 -5.31 -5.42
N LYS A 68 -3.96 -5.30 -4.41
CA LYS A 68 -3.60 -4.09 -3.65
C LYS A 68 -2.94 -3.02 -4.52
N SER A 69 -1.99 -3.40 -5.39
CA SER A 69 -1.32 -2.47 -6.31
C SER A 69 -2.29 -1.88 -7.34
N ARG A 70 -3.18 -2.69 -7.93
CA ARG A 70 -4.25 -2.19 -8.81
C ARG A 70 -5.15 -1.17 -8.11
N ALA A 71 -5.53 -1.44 -6.86
CA ALA A 71 -6.34 -0.52 -6.05
C ALA A 71 -5.59 0.79 -5.75
N LYS A 72 -4.32 0.72 -5.32
CA LYS A 72 -3.46 1.89 -5.09
C LYS A 72 -3.31 2.74 -6.34
N ASN A 73 -2.96 2.13 -7.48
CA ASN A 73 -2.83 2.83 -8.76
C ASN A 73 -4.15 3.50 -9.19
N ARG A 74 -5.30 2.91 -8.89
CA ARG A 74 -6.62 3.51 -9.16
C ARG A 74 -6.89 4.73 -8.28
N LEU A 75 -6.54 4.66 -7.00
CA LEU A 75 -6.67 5.78 -6.06
C LEU A 75 -5.72 6.92 -6.45
N GLU A 76 -4.46 6.62 -6.75
CA GLU A 76 -3.47 7.60 -7.22
C GLU A 76 -3.91 8.29 -8.52
N ARG A 77 -4.47 7.53 -9.48
CA ARG A 77 -5.04 8.12 -10.71
C ARG A 77 -6.24 9.04 -10.43
N ARG A 78 -7.08 8.73 -9.45
CA ARG A 78 -8.22 9.59 -9.06
C ARG A 78 -7.73 10.85 -8.38
N ALA A 79 -6.85 10.71 -7.39
CA ALA A 79 -6.23 11.84 -6.69
C ALA A 79 -5.50 12.77 -7.69
N ALA A 80 -4.77 12.22 -8.66
CA ALA A 80 -4.12 13.01 -9.71
C ALA A 80 -5.13 13.76 -10.61
N LYS A 81 -6.27 13.13 -10.95
CA LYS A 81 -7.33 13.80 -11.73
C LYS A 81 -8.02 14.90 -10.94
N GLU A 82 -8.31 14.67 -9.66
CA GLU A 82 -8.91 15.65 -8.76
C GLU A 82 -7.97 16.82 -8.50
N ALA A 83 -6.68 16.56 -8.26
CA ALA A 83 -5.67 17.59 -8.12
C ALA A 83 -5.54 18.45 -9.39
N LYS A 84 -5.55 17.83 -10.58
CA LYS A 84 -5.56 18.56 -11.86
C LYS A 84 -6.81 19.43 -12.00
N LYS A 85 -8.01 18.87 -11.75
CA LYS A 85 -9.26 19.63 -11.79
C LYS A 85 -9.29 20.79 -10.79
N ALA A 86 -8.77 20.57 -9.58
CA ALA A 86 -8.66 21.60 -8.55
C ALA A 86 -7.68 22.70 -8.96
N ALA A 87 -6.54 22.35 -9.55
CA ALA A 87 -5.59 23.31 -10.11
C ALA A 87 -6.21 24.12 -11.27
N ASP A 88 -6.87 23.46 -12.22
CA ASP A 88 -7.55 24.13 -13.34
C ASP A 88 -8.68 25.06 -12.86
N ALA A 89 -9.44 24.63 -11.85
CA ALA A 89 -10.48 25.46 -11.23
C ALA A 89 -9.90 26.66 -10.46
N ALA A 90 -8.75 26.48 -9.79
CA ALA A 90 -8.05 27.58 -9.13
C ALA A 90 -7.52 28.60 -10.14
N ILE A 91 -6.97 28.15 -11.29
CA ILE A 91 -6.52 29.03 -12.38
C ILE A 91 -7.71 29.83 -12.94
N LYS A 92 -8.81 29.17 -13.30
CA LYS A 92 -10.01 29.86 -13.81
C LYS A 92 -10.61 30.84 -12.79
N LYS A 93 -10.56 30.53 -11.50
CA LYS A 93 -11.02 31.43 -10.45
C LYS A 93 -10.07 32.63 -10.31
N ALA A 94 -8.76 32.43 -10.41
CA ALA A 94 -7.78 33.50 -10.42
C ALA A 94 -7.94 34.43 -11.64
N GLU A 95 -8.21 33.87 -12.82
CA GLU A 95 -8.49 34.65 -14.04
C GLU A 95 -9.76 35.50 -13.88
N LYS A 96 -10.86 34.93 -13.38
CA LYS A 96 -12.09 35.71 -13.12
C LYS A 96 -11.88 36.80 -12.08
N LEU A 97 -11.17 36.50 -10.99
CA LEU A 97 -10.85 37.51 -9.97
C LEU A 97 -9.97 38.63 -10.56
N ALA A 98 -9.05 38.32 -11.47
CA ALA A 98 -8.26 39.33 -12.16
C ALA A 98 -9.10 40.20 -13.10
N GLU A 99 -10.05 39.61 -13.83
CA GLU A 99 -11.00 40.37 -14.66
C GLU A 99 -11.92 41.27 -13.83
N ASP A 100 -12.39 40.79 -12.68
CA ASP A 100 -13.23 41.57 -11.77
C ASP A 100 -12.44 42.74 -11.14
N VAL A 101 -11.17 42.53 -10.76
CA VAL A 101 -10.28 43.60 -10.28
C VAL A 101 -10.04 44.65 -11.37
N ALA A 102 -9.77 44.24 -12.61
CA ALA A 102 -9.55 45.16 -13.72
C ALA A 102 -10.80 46.00 -14.07
N LYS A 103 -12.01 45.42 -13.96
CA LYS A 103 -13.26 46.18 -14.11
C LYS A 103 -13.43 47.22 -13.01
N LEU A 104 -13.17 46.86 -11.76
CA LEU A 104 -13.23 47.80 -10.63
C LEU A 104 -12.21 48.93 -10.78
N GLU A 105 -11.00 48.65 -11.26
CA GLU A 105 -10.00 49.68 -11.56
C GLU A 105 -10.48 50.64 -12.66
N SER A 106 -11.11 50.13 -13.72
CA SER A 106 -11.66 50.96 -14.79
C SER A 106 -12.86 51.81 -14.38
N GLU A 107 -13.69 51.30 -13.45
CA GLU A 107 -14.82 52.04 -12.88
C GLU A 107 -14.33 53.17 -11.95
N ILE A 108 -13.30 52.91 -11.15
CA ILE A 108 -12.64 53.94 -10.31
C ILE A 108 -12.00 55.03 -11.19
N GLU A 109 -11.36 54.67 -12.30
CA GLU A 109 -10.81 55.64 -13.25
C GLU A 109 -11.91 56.45 -13.98
N ALA A 110 -13.06 55.83 -14.27
CA ALA A 110 -14.20 56.50 -14.87
C ALA A 110 -14.90 57.46 -13.88
N GLU A 111 -15.06 57.07 -12.62
CA GLU A 111 -15.55 57.97 -11.56
C GLU A 111 -14.57 59.12 -11.29
N ALA A 112 -13.25 58.88 -11.32
CA ALA A 112 -12.23 59.92 -11.19
C ALA A 112 -12.21 60.90 -12.39
N LYS A 113 -12.60 60.47 -13.59
CA LYS A 113 -12.77 61.35 -14.76
C LYS A 113 -14.09 62.13 -14.72
N LYS A 114 -15.17 61.51 -14.22
CA LYS A 114 -16.47 62.17 -14.03
C LYS A 114 -16.42 63.25 -12.93
N ALA A 115 -15.57 63.07 -11.92
CA ALA A 115 -15.25 64.09 -10.93
C ALA A 115 -14.38 65.25 -11.47
N LYS A 116 -13.85 65.15 -12.70
CA LYS A 116 -13.05 66.21 -13.36
C LYS A 116 -13.79 67.03 -14.42
N GLU A 117 -15.04 66.69 -14.78
CA GLU A 117 -15.89 67.53 -15.64
C GLU A 117 -16.84 68.45 -14.86
N ASP A 118 -16.94 68.27 -13.53
CA ASP A 118 -17.67 69.16 -12.60
C ASP A 118 -16.68 69.97 -11.72
N SER A 119 -15.62 70.50 -12.32
CA SER A 119 -14.79 71.54 -11.67
C SER A 119 -14.05 72.40 -12.70
N GLY A 120 -14.78 73.35 -13.26
CA GLY A 120 -14.23 74.55 -13.88
C GLY A 120 -14.84 75.80 -13.25
N SER A 121 -14.36 76.19 -12.05
CA SER A 121 -14.21 77.59 -11.65
C SER A 121 -13.19 77.73 -10.51
N ASP A 122 -12.20 78.59 -10.76
CA ASP A 122 -10.97 78.86 -10.04
C ASP A 122 -11.08 79.48 -8.63
N SER A 123 -9.97 79.29 -7.88
CA SER A 123 -9.33 80.25 -6.93
C SER A 123 -10.08 80.57 -5.62
N ASP A 124 -9.46 80.79 -4.46
CA ASP A 124 -8.10 81.16 -4.13
C ASP A 124 -7.87 80.98 -2.60
N SER A 125 -6.62 80.76 -2.21
CA SER A 125 -5.99 81.14 -0.93
C SER A 125 -6.66 80.82 0.43
N SER A 126 -5.98 80.04 1.27
CA SER A 126 -5.22 80.62 2.39
C SER A 126 -4.44 79.57 3.19
N SER A 127 -3.16 79.88 3.31
CA SER A 127 -2.22 79.42 4.31
C SER A 127 -2.73 79.57 5.74
N SER A 128 -2.56 78.53 6.57
CA SER A 128 -2.10 78.74 7.94
C SER A 128 -1.31 77.52 8.42
N SER A 129 0.01 77.70 8.36
CA SER A 129 1.00 77.06 9.20
C SER A 129 0.68 77.24 10.69
N SER A 130 0.75 76.16 11.46
CA SER A 130 1.25 76.22 12.83
C SER A 130 1.69 74.82 13.27
N ASP A 131 3.01 74.63 13.22
CA ASP A 131 3.81 73.71 14.02
C ASP A 131 3.30 73.52 15.45
N SER A 132 3.40 72.29 15.95
CA SER A 132 3.73 71.97 17.35
C SER A 132 4.19 70.50 17.49
N ASP A 133 5.51 70.34 17.46
CA ASP A 133 6.40 69.54 18.32
C ASP A 133 5.93 68.19 18.96
N SER A 134 6.72 67.14 18.65
CA SER A 134 7.43 66.20 19.56
C SER A 134 6.62 65.39 20.60
N VAL A 135 6.79 64.08 20.80
CA VAL A 135 7.99 63.39 21.31
C VAL A 135 7.90 61.86 21.07
N GLU A 136 9.03 61.23 20.77
CA GLU A 136 9.29 59.78 20.73
C GLU A 136 8.96 59.03 22.03
N ASP A 137 8.43 57.80 21.95
CA ASP A 137 8.87 56.76 22.89
C ASP A 137 8.99 55.37 22.26
N LYS A 138 10.13 54.76 22.58
CA LYS A 138 10.58 53.42 22.21
C LYS A 138 9.98 52.41 23.19
N LYS A 139 9.55 51.24 22.71
CA LYS A 139 9.88 49.92 23.30
C LYS A 139 9.33 48.79 22.43
N ARG A 140 10.21 48.09 21.70
CA ARG A 140 10.86 46.81 22.10
C ARG A 140 9.91 45.60 22.19
N SER A 141 9.95 44.83 21.09
CA SER A 141 10.31 43.40 21.06
C SER A 141 9.70 42.45 22.10
N LYS A 142 9.02 41.39 21.61
CA LYS A 142 9.41 39.99 21.92
C LYS A 142 8.79 38.99 20.94
N LYS A 143 9.69 38.49 20.08
CA LYS A 143 9.60 37.33 19.19
C LYS A 143 9.52 36.06 20.05
N LYS A 144 8.44 35.26 19.94
CA LYS A 144 8.41 33.89 20.49
C LYS A 144 8.78 32.90 19.38
N ARG A 145 9.88 32.18 19.58
CA ARG A 145 10.27 30.97 18.84
C ARG A 145 10.00 29.73 19.72
N PRO A 146 9.80 28.54 19.14
CA PRO A 146 9.34 27.35 19.84
C PRO A 146 10.49 26.57 20.53
N PRO A 147 10.21 25.80 21.59
CA PRO A 147 11.22 24.90 22.18
C PRO A 147 11.07 23.44 21.76
N SER A 148 12.21 22.80 21.49
CA SER A 148 12.48 21.35 21.60
C SER A 148 13.99 21.19 21.90
N PRO A 149 14.52 20.01 22.28
CA PRO A 149 14.08 19.05 23.30
C PRO A 149 15.20 18.75 24.32
N ALA A 150 14.85 18.47 25.59
CA ALA A 150 15.82 18.04 26.62
C ALA A 150 15.64 16.55 26.96
N LYS A 151 16.77 15.83 26.95
CA LYS A 151 16.93 14.45 27.40
C LYS A 151 16.70 14.31 28.91
N LYS A 152 16.03 13.22 29.32
CA LYS A 152 16.27 12.53 30.59
C LYS A 152 15.87 11.06 30.47
N GLU A 153 16.66 10.23 31.15
CA GLU A 153 16.73 8.78 31.06
C GLU A 153 15.68 8.06 31.94
N SER A 154 15.59 6.75 31.70
CA SER A 154 15.16 5.63 32.55
C SER A 154 13.67 5.50 32.97
N SER A 155 13.01 4.50 32.40
CA SER A 155 12.25 3.47 33.15
C SER A 155 11.90 2.30 32.23
N ASP A 156 12.48 1.13 32.52
CA ASP A 156 11.96 -0.18 32.12
C ASP A 156 10.49 -0.32 32.55
N SER A 157 9.61 -0.69 31.63
CA SER A 157 8.34 -1.34 31.99
C SER A 157 8.02 -2.43 30.97
N SER A 158 8.31 -3.66 31.38
CA SER A 158 7.73 -4.91 30.91
C SER A 158 6.20 -4.81 30.81
N SER A 159 5.66 -5.02 29.61
CA SER A 159 4.23 -5.34 29.42
C SER A 159 4.14 -6.72 28.77
N ASP A 160 4.28 -7.75 29.60
CA ASP A 160 3.75 -9.08 29.32
C ASP A 160 2.23 -8.95 29.17
N SER A 161 1.74 -9.21 27.96
CA SER A 161 0.30 -9.43 27.72
C SER A 161 0.06 -10.92 27.69
N ASP A 162 -0.04 -11.52 28.87
CA ASP A 162 -0.70 -12.80 29.10
C ASP A 162 -2.20 -12.62 28.83
N SER A 163 -2.69 -13.23 27.74
CA SER A 163 -4.11 -13.53 27.59
C SER A 163 -4.29 -15.03 27.70
N ASP A 164 -4.38 -15.47 28.95
CA ASP A 164 -5.09 -16.68 29.37
C ASP A 164 -6.58 -16.52 29.03
N SER A 165 -7.07 -17.32 28.09
CA SER A 165 -8.47 -17.69 28.04
C SER A 165 -8.55 -19.19 28.07
N ASP A 166 -8.50 -19.66 29.31
CA ASP A 166 -8.86 -20.97 29.78
C ASP A 166 -10.39 -21.11 29.73
N SER A 167 -10.88 -22.08 28.98
CA SER A 167 -12.26 -22.58 29.08
C SER A 167 -12.23 -24.06 28.75
N ASP A 168 -11.82 -24.81 29.77
CA ASP A 168 -12.22 -26.19 29.99
C ASP A 168 -13.74 -26.35 29.92
N ASP A 169 -14.23 -27.25 29.06
CA ASP A 169 -15.46 -27.99 29.34
C ASP A 169 -15.28 -29.44 28.85
N GLU A 170 -15.13 -30.33 29.84
CA GLU A 170 -14.92 -31.77 29.67
C GLU A 170 -16.24 -32.51 29.38
N LYS A 171 -16.10 -33.58 28.57
CA LYS A 171 -16.84 -34.86 28.60
C LYS A 171 -18.32 -34.90 28.18
N ALA A 172 -18.59 -35.69 27.12
CA ALA A 172 -18.79 -37.13 27.21
C ALA A 172 -19.41 -37.71 25.91
N ALA A 173 -18.79 -38.76 25.35
CA ALA A 173 -19.46 -39.76 24.48
C ALA A 173 -20.22 -40.78 25.39
N PRO A 174 -20.97 -41.83 24.93
CA PRO A 174 -20.94 -42.47 23.59
C PRO A 174 -22.26 -43.17 23.07
N THR A 175 -22.12 -43.81 21.91
CA THR A 175 -22.80 -45.05 21.42
C THR A 175 -24.04 -44.96 20.49
N LYS A 176 -23.91 -45.51 19.27
CA LYS A 176 -24.52 -46.77 18.76
C LYS A 176 -24.71 -46.74 17.24
N ALA A 177 -24.30 -47.83 16.61
CA ALA A 177 -24.39 -48.15 15.19
C ALA A 177 -25.82 -48.54 14.73
N LYS A 178 -26.18 -48.27 13.46
CA LYS A 178 -26.87 -49.24 12.58
C LYS A 178 -26.96 -48.80 11.09
N ALA A 179 -26.45 -49.68 10.23
CA ALA A 179 -26.93 -50.15 8.92
C ALA A 179 -27.20 -49.23 7.69
N VAL A 180 -26.44 -49.56 6.63
CA VAL A 180 -26.85 -50.00 5.27
C VAL A 180 -27.90 -49.17 4.48
N ALA A 181 -27.48 -48.59 3.35
CA ALA A 181 -28.22 -48.65 2.08
C ALA A 181 -27.32 -48.32 0.89
N LYS A 182 -27.20 -49.29 -0.03
CA LYS A 182 -26.67 -49.12 -1.39
C LYS A 182 -27.60 -48.21 -2.20
N LYS A 183 -27.02 -47.37 -3.07
CA LYS A 183 -27.67 -47.00 -4.33
C LYS A 183 -26.61 -46.63 -5.37
N ASP A 184 -26.38 -47.57 -6.29
CA ASP A 184 -25.79 -47.34 -7.59
C ASP A 184 -26.69 -46.41 -8.43
N SER A 185 -26.12 -45.44 -9.16
CA SER A 185 -26.49 -45.10 -10.55
C SER A 185 -25.86 -43.78 -11.06
N SER A 186 -25.34 -43.88 -12.29
CA SER A 186 -25.02 -42.85 -13.32
C SER A 186 -23.97 -41.78 -12.98
N SER A 187 -22.75 -41.82 -13.53
CA SER A 187 -22.35 -41.62 -14.94
C SER A 187 -22.77 -40.26 -15.54
N SER A 188 -21.90 -39.27 -15.43
CA SER A 188 -21.81 -38.19 -16.43
C SER A 188 -20.37 -37.67 -16.45
N ASP A 189 -19.53 -38.39 -17.20
CA ASP A 189 -18.33 -37.83 -17.81
C ASP A 189 -18.74 -36.66 -18.71
N SER A 190 -18.11 -35.50 -18.51
CA SER A 190 -18.20 -34.37 -19.43
C SER A 190 -16.79 -33.93 -19.73
N ASP A 191 -16.15 -34.72 -20.61
CA ASP A 191 -15.02 -34.30 -21.42
C ASP A 191 -15.46 -33.12 -22.30
N SER A 192 -14.81 -31.98 -22.11
CA SER A 192 -14.94 -30.83 -23.00
C SER A 192 -13.58 -30.58 -23.62
N ASP A 193 -13.24 -31.43 -24.60
CA ASP A 193 -12.20 -31.18 -25.59
C ASP A 193 -12.70 -30.10 -26.55
N SER A 194 -12.16 -28.90 -26.42
CA SER A 194 -12.22 -27.87 -27.47
C SER A 194 -10.87 -27.87 -28.17
N ASP A 195 -10.77 -28.78 -29.14
CA ASP A 195 -9.77 -28.78 -30.18
C ASP A 195 -10.20 -27.74 -31.23
N SER A 196 -9.40 -26.68 -31.40
CA SER A 196 -9.53 -25.73 -32.50
C SER A 196 -8.23 -25.74 -33.28
N ASP A 197 -8.20 -26.62 -34.28
CA ASP A 197 -7.37 -26.53 -35.46
C ASP A 197 -7.55 -25.16 -36.13
N ASP A 198 -6.49 -24.35 -36.13
CA ASP A 198 -6.32 -23.28 -37.10
C ASP A 198 -4.95 -23.47 -37.76
N GLU A 199 -4.96 -24.22 -38.86
CA GLU A 199 -3.86 -24.31 -39.81
C GLU A 199 -3.52 -22.91 -40.33
N LYS A 200 -2.28 -22.46 -40.12
CA LYS A 200 -1.68 -21.46 -41.01
C LYS A 200 -0.22 -21.74 -41.30
N ALA A 201 -0.06 -22.49 -42.39
CA ALA A 201 1.03 -22.56 -43.36
C ALA A 201 2.25 -21.64 -43.11
N ALA A 202 3.41 -22.29 -42.95
CA ALA A 202 4.72 -21.69 -43.17
C ALA A 202 5.24 -22.04 -44.59
N PRO A 203 5.72 -21.06 -45.37
CA PRO A 203 6.72 -21.26 -46.40
C PRO A 203 8.06 -20.68 -45.92
N GLU A 204 9.24 -21.05 -46.38
CA GLU A 204 9.76 -22.12 -47.22
C GLU A 204 11.28 -21.95 -47.05
N LYS A 205 12.01 -23.06 -47.05
CA LYS A 205 13.47 -23.05 -46.90
C LYS A 205 14.10 -22.41 -48.15
N ALA A 206 14.76 -21.27 -47.98
CA ALA A 206 15.74 -20.80 -48.96
C ALA A 206 17.12 -21.37 -48.61
N LYS A 207 17.53 -22.38 -49.39
CA LYS A 207 18.94 -22.67 -49.68
C LYS A 207 19.46 -21.58 -50.61
N ALA A 208 20.55 -20.93 -50.23
CA ALA A 208 21.58 -20.41 -51.12
C ALA A 208 22.88 -20.32 -50.30
#